data_AF-A0A966BZG6-F1
#
_entry.id   AF-A0A966BZG6-F1
#
_cell.length_a   1.000
_cell.length_b   1.000
_cell.length_c   1.000
_cell.angle_alpha   90.00
_cell.angle_beta   90.00
_cell.angle_gamma   90.00
#
_symmetry.space_group_name_H-M   'P 1'
#
loop_
_entity.id
_entity.type
_entity.pdbx_description
1 polymer ?
#
loop_
_entity_poly.entity_id
_entity_poly.type
_entity_poly.pdbx_seq_one_letter_code
_entity_poly.pdbx_strand_id
1 'polypeptide(L)'
;MMVGTLGYVIIDDFSLMDAIYQTGVTFTTVGFGEIAPISNAGRLFTVTLIIAGFAVFSSAIGILVAELNRGHIIAILKERRMLYKIARFKKHFVVCYHNDYTIEVTKQLRKNHIPFIVIDPRKEIHEWAEEYKYPIFLQAEPHAELSMLKANLASAKGLITLSDSIADNIAIIASVRLFEKEHFLPRPYYIISSAESMSDVEKLKKLGSDTVVSPTKLTAQRVSAMAARPDMENLLEEFLYRADNPLDMEELEVPKYSWAVLKKLKETHIRQITNTSIIGITKKDGKFISMPKGDVLITSECKLLIIGTQSGIMVAKELIRKREKPKELRFV
;
A
#
# COMPACT_ATOMS: atom_id res chain seq x y z
N MET A 1 26.24 20.36 41.94
CA MET A 1 26.57 19.33 42.94
C MET A 1 28.01 19.44 43.38
N MET A 2 29.01 19.00 42.60
CA MET A 2 30.42 19.00 43.05
C MET A 2 30.93 20.35 43.56
N VAL A 3 30.66 21.45 42.84
CA VAL A 3 31.08 22.81 43.25
C VAL A 3 30.40 23.24 44.56
N GLY A 4 29.13 22.90 44.76
CA GLY A 4 28.39 23.20 45.98
C GLY A 4 28.97 22.44 47.19
N THR A 5 29.21 21.14 47.02
CA THR A 5 29.79 20.29 48.05
C THR A 5 31.18 20.77 48.44
N LEU A 6 32.04 21.08 47.47
CA LEU A 6 33.39 21.57 47.76
C LEU A 6 33.35 22.92 48.49
N GLY A 7 32.41 23.80 48.12
CA GLY A 7 32.26 25.11 48.75
C GLY A 7 31.92 25.02 50.24
N TYR A 8 30.96 24.18 50.63
CA TYR A 8 30.60 24.02 52.05
C TYR A 8 31.70 23.33 52.88
N VAL A 9 32.46 22.41 52.29
CA VAL A 9 33.61 21.79 52.97
C VAL A 9 34.72 22.81 53.22
N ILE A 10 34.97 23.73 52.29
CA ILE A 10 36.08 24.69 52.37
C ILE A 10 35.72 25.94 53.19
N ILE A 11 34.47 26.42 53.11
CA ILE A 11 34.07 27.71 53.68
C ILE A 11 33.56 27.57 55.11
N ASP A 12 32.83 26.48 55.40
CA ASP A 12 32.13 26.29 56.68
C ASP A 12 32.53 24.98 57.38
N ASP A 13 33.59 24.30 56.90
CA ASP A 13 34.13 23.04 57.46
C ASP A 13 33.09 21.91 57.61
N PHE A 14 32.12 21.85 56.69
CA PHE A 14 31.12 20.78 56.71
C PHE A 14 31.79 19.42 56.44
N SER A 15 31.27 18.36 57.07
CA SER A 15 31.62 17.01 56.66
C SER A 15 31.22 16.78 55.20
N LEU A 16 31.91 15.91 54.48
CA LEU A 16 31.60 15.64 53.07
C LEU A 16 30.13 15.25 52.86
N MET A 17 29.57 14.45 53.77
CA MET A 17 28.16 14.03 53.68
C MET A 17 27.20 15.18 53.95
N ASP A 18 27.48 16.03 54.95
CA ASP A 18 26.63 17.20 55.24
C ASP A 18 26.70 18.22 54.11
N ALA A 19 27.88 18.40 53.49
CA ALA A 19 28.06 19.28 52.35
C ALA A 19 27.34 18.77 51.09
N ILE A 20 27.36 17.45 50.84
CA ILE A 20 26.56 16.83 49.76
C ILE A 20 25.07 17.04 50.04
N TYR A 21 24.63 16.76 51.27
CA TYR A 21 23.24 16.88 51.67
C TYR A 21 22.76 18.34 51.58
N GLN A 22 23.49 19.31 52.15
CA GLN A 22 23.21 20.76 52.06
C GLN A 22 23.10 21.19 50.60
N THR A 23 24.07 20.80 49.77
CA THR A 23 24.06 21.13 48.34
C THR A 23 22.86 20.52 47.63
N GLY A 24 22.50 19.27 47.95
CA GLY A 24 21.35 18.57 47.41
C GLY A 24 20.04 19.32 47.69
N VAL A 25 19.77 19.65 48.96
CA VAL A 25 18.53 20.33 49.37
C VAL A 25 18.46 21.76 48.84
N THR A 26 19.59 22.45 48.71
CA THR A 26 19.68 23.80 48.13
C THR A 26 19.44 23.78 46.62
N PHE A 27 20.12 22.89 45.88
CA PHE A 27 20.04 22.83 44.42
C PHE A 27 18.69 22.30 43.91
N THR A 28 18.09 21.35 44.63
CA THR A 28 16.75 20.81 44.30
C THR A 28 15.62 21.75 44.73
N THR A 29 15.94 22.88 45.36
CA THR A 29 14.99 23.87 45.89
C THR A 29 14.03 23.32 46.95
N VAL A 30 14.33 22.16 47.55
CA VAL A 30 13.55 21.58 48.66
C VAL A 30 13.68 22.42 49.93
N GLY A 31 14.89 22.88 50.25
CA GLY A 31 15.11 23.90 51.27
C GLY A 31 14.70 23.54 52.71
N PHE A 32 15.17 22.41 53.25
CA PHE A 32 14.89 22.00 54.64
C PHE A 32 15.55 22.87 55.73
N GLY A 33 16.30 23.91 55.35
CA GLY A 33 17.08 24.76 56.25
C GLY A 33 18.58 24.46 56.24
N GLU A 34 19.34 25.21 57.03
CA GLU A 34 20.78 24.98 57.25
C GLU A 34 20.97 23.78 58.18
N ILE A 35 21.76 22.77 57.78
CA ILE A 35 22.02 21.57 58.60
C ILE A 35 22.94 21.89 59.78
N ALA A 36 23.82 22.87 59.61
CA ALA A 36 24.79 23.35 60.59
C ALA A 36 24.95 24.88 60.42
N PRO A 37 25.42 25.62 61.44
CA PRO A 37 25.55 27.07 61.37
C PRO A 37 26.49 27.50 60.26
N ILE A 38 25.97 28.29 59.31
CA ILE A 38 26.72 28.79 58.15
C ILE A 38 27.29 30.18 58.45
N SER A 39 28.55 30.42 58.10
CA SER A 39 29.20 31.72 58.23
C SER A 39 28.59 32.77 57.28
N ASN A 40 28.91 34.06 57.48
CA ASN A 40 28.47 35.11 56.55
C ASN A 40 28.97 34.87 55.11
N ALA A 41 30.19 34.33 54.96
CA ALA A 41 30.75 33.96 53.66
C ALA A 41 30.00 32.76 53.05
N GLY A 42 29.71 31.74 53.85
CA GLY A 42 28.92 30.57 53.46
C GLY A 42 27.49 30.93 53.04
N ARG A 43 26.87 31.92 53.68
CA ARG A 43 25.55 32.44 53.28
C ARG A 43 25.57 33.11 51.91
N LEU A 44 26.58 33.95 51.64
CA LEU A 44 26.76 34.57 50.32
C LEU A 44 27.03 33.52 49.23
N PHE A 45 27.82 32.49 49.56
CA PHE A 45 28.03 31.33 48.69
C PHE A 45 26.72 30.60 48.41
N THR A 46 25.93 30.32 49.46
CA THR A 46 24.63 29.64 49.37
C THR A 46 23.67 30.40 48.45
N VAL A 47 23.57 31.73 48.59
CA VAL A 47 22.73 32.58 47.72
C VAL A 47 23.18 32.47 46.26
N THR A 48 24.48 32.53 46.01
CA THR A 48 25.06 32.39 44.65
C THR A 48 24.76 31.00 44.07
N LEU A 49 24.90 29.96 44.90
CA LEU A 49 24.61 28.58 44.53
C LEU A 49 23.13 28.36 44.21
N ILE A 50 22.22 29.01 44.94
CA ILE A 50 20.77 28.97 44.66
C ILE A 50 20.48 29.59 43.29
N ILE A 51 20.99 30.81 43.03
CA ILE A 51 20.74 31.52 41.77
C ILE A 51 21.31 30.72 40.58
N ALA A 52 22.55 30.25 40.68
CA ALA A 52 23.18 29.45 39.64
C ALA A 52 22.49 28.09 39.46
N GLY A 53 22.13 27.42 40.56
CA GLY A 53 21.42 26.14 40.55
C GLY A 53 20.06 26.25 39.87
N PHE A 54 19.30 27.30 40.20
CA PHE A 54 18.00 27.57 39.58
C PHE A 54 18.13 27.85 38.08
N ALA A 55 19.12 28.63 37.64
CA ALA A 55 19.36 28.89 36.23
C ALA A 55 19.66 27.61 35.42
N VAL A 56 20.50 26.73 35.97
CA VAL A 56 20.83 25.43 35.35
C VAL A 56 19.61 24.52 35.32
N PHE A 57 18.87 24.41 36.43
CA PHE A 57 17.69 23.56 36.53
C PHE A 57 16.57 24.02 35.58
N SER A 58 16.29 25.32 35.53
CA SER A 58 15.32 25.92 34.61
C SER A 58 15.71 25.69 33.14
N SER A 59 17.00 25.85 32.81
CA SER A 59 17.51 25.55 31.46
C SER A 59 17.35 24.08 31.09
N ALA A 60 17.63 23.17 32.02
CA ALA A 60 17.45 21.73 31.81
C ALA A 60 15.98 21.35 31.54
N ILE A 61 15.04 21.93 32.29
CA ILE A 61 13.60 21.78 32.05
C ILE A 61 13.23 22.35 30.68
N GLY A 62 13.75 23.53 30.32
CA GLY A 62 13.52 24.13 29.00
C GLY A 62 13.96 23.23 27.85
N ILE A 63 15.14 22.62 27.96
CA ILE A 63 15.65 21.65 26.97
C ILE A 63 14.74 20.41 26.91
N LEU A 64 14.33 19.87 28.06
CA LEU A 64 13.45 18.70 28.12
C LEU A 64 12.08 18.98 27.46
N VAL A 65 11.47 20.12 27.77
CA VAL A 65 10.19 20.55 27.17
C VAL A 65 10.35 20.79 25.67
N ALA A 66 11.46 21.40 25.23
CA ALA A 66 11.73 21.61 23.81
C ALA A 66 11.83 20.26 23.05
N GLU A 67 12.48 19.25 23.61
CA GLU A 67 12.59 17.93 22.99
C GLU A 67 11.26 17.17 22.98
N LEU A 68 10.46 17.27 24.05
CA LEU A 68 9.11 16.73 24.08
C LEU A 68 8.21 17.38 23.01
N ASN A 69 8.28 18.70 22.87
CA ASN A 69 7.53 19.45 21.85
C ASN A 69 7.97 19.14 20.42
N ARG A 70 9.25 18.79 20.20
CA ARG A 70 9.73 18.30 18.90
C ARG A 70 9.08 16.97 18.50
N GLY A 71 8.47 16.25 19.44
CA GLY A 71 7.67 15.06 19.15
C GLY A 71 8.47 13.84 18.70
N HIS A 72 9.81 13.87 18.72
CA HIS A 72 10.66 12.77 18.28
C HIS A 72 10.37 11.46 19.02
N ILE A 73 10.20 11.52 20.34
CA ILE A 73 9.88 10.35 21.17
C ILE A 73 8.52 9.75 20.76
N ILE A 74 7.53 10.61 20.53
CA ILE A 74 6.18 10.19 20.12
C ILE A 74 6.22 9.58 18.71
N ALA A 75 6.98 10.18 17.79
CA ALA A 75 7.18 9.68 16.43
C ALA A 75 7.81 8.28 16.42
N ILE A 76 8.88 8.08 17.21
CA ILE A 76 9.55 6.77 17.35
C ILE A 76 8.57 5.71 17.89
N LEU A 77 7.77 6.06 18.91
CA LEU A 77 6.76 5.14 19.45
C LEU A 77 5.66 4.81 18.42
N LYS A 78 5.23 5.79 17.62
CA LYS A 78 4.27 5.57 16.52
C LYS A 78 4.86 4.64 15.46
N GLU A 79 6.09 4.89 15.01
CA GLU A 79 6.79 4.03 14.03
C GLU A 79 6.91 2.59 14.55
N ARG A 80 7.32 2.42 15.82
CA ARG A 80 7.43 1.09 16.43
C ARG A 80 6.09 0.34 16.43
N ARG A 81 4.98 0.99 16.78
CA ARG A 81 3.64 0.38 16.72
C ARG A 81 3.25 0.01 15.29
N MET A 82 3.62 0.84 14.31
CA MET A 82 3.35 0.61 12.90
C MET A 82 4.09 -0.61 12.37
N LEU A 83 5.37 -0.76 12.71
CA LEU A 83 6.17 -1.95 12.37
C LEU A 83 5.55 -3.25 12.92
N TYR A 84 5.00 -3.22 14.14
CA TYR A 84 4.26 -4.38 14.66
C TYR A 84 2.98 -4.69 13.87
N LYS A 85 2.29 -3.68 13.32
CA LYS A 85 1.15 -3.90 12.42
C LYS A 85 1.60 -4.52 11.09
N ILE A 86 2.69 -4.01 10.52
CA ILE A 86 3.26 -4.50 9.25
C ILE A 86 3.70 -5.95 9.35
N ALA A 87 4.34 -6.35 10.45
CA ALA A 87 4.79 -7.73 10.67
C ALA A 87 3.65 -8.77 10.63
N ARG A 88 2.40 -8.35 10.89
CA ARG A 88 1.21 -9.22 10.85
C ARG A 88 0.53 -9.25 9.49
N PHE A 89 0.88 -8.32 8.59
CA PHE A 89 0.33 -8.25 7.24
C PHE A 89 0.90 -9.37 6.36
N LYS A 90 0.04 -10.03 5.59
CA LYS A 90 0.41 -11.07 4.64
C LYS A 90 -0.37 -10.89 3.35
N LYS A 91 0.22 -11.31 2.23
CA LYS A 91 -0.39 -11.22 0.89
C LYS A 91 -0.83 -9.79 0.52
N HIS A 92 -0.13 -8.80 1.06
CA HIS A 92 -0.38 -7.38 0.80
C HIS A 92 0.42 -6.89 -0.41
N PHE A 93 0.05 -5.73 -0.93
CA PHE A 93 0.88 -5.00 -1.89
C PHE A 93 1.71 -3.93 -1.19
N VAL A 94 2.95 -3.75 -1.64
CA VAL A 94 3.77 -2.59 -1.28
C VAL A 94 3.62 -1.55 -2.40
N VAL A 95 3.13 -0.36 -2.07
CA VAL A 95 2.96 0.76 -3.02
C VAL A 95 4.08 1.76 -2.76
N CYS A 96 4.91 1.99 -3.77
CA CYS A 96 6.07 2.87 -3.68
C CYS A 96 5.77 4.24 -4.27
N TYR A 97 6.17 5.27 -3.51
CA TYR A 97 5.93 6.68 -3.71
C TYR A 97 4.46 7.09 -3.60
N HIS A 98 4.26 8.31 -3.11
CA HIS A 98 2.98 9.00 -3.06
C HIS A 98 2.87 10.01 -4.20
N ASN A 99 1.79 9.94 -4.96
CA ASN A 99 1.41 10.85 -6.03
C ASN A 99 -0.07 10.64 -6.41
N ASP A 100 -0.56 11.44 -7.35
CA ASP A 100 -1.95 11.42 -7.83
C ASP A 100 -2.41 10.01 -8.26
N TYR A 101 -1.55 9.25 -8.94
CA TYR A 101 -1.87 7.88 -9.34
C TYR A 101 -2.01 6.96 -8.12
N THR A 102 -1.06 7.03 -7.18
CA THR A 102 -1.07 6.17 -5.99
C THR A 102 -2.24 6.49 -5.05
N ILE A 103 -2.70 7.75 -5.01
CA ILE A 103 -3.90 8.14 -4.26
C ILE A 103 -5.12 7.37 -4.79
N GLU A 104 -5.35 7.39 -6.10
CA GLU A 104 -6.50 6.68 -6.69
C GLU A 104 -6.32 5.15 -6.62
N VAL A 105 -5.11 4.63 -6.82
CA VAL A 105 -4.82 3.19 -6.68
C VAL A 105 -5.10 2.71 -5.25
N THR A 106 -4.58 3.39 -4.23
CA THR A 106 -4.75 3.00 -2.82
C THR A 106 -6.21 3.12 -2.36
N LYS A 107 -6.96 4.09 -2.90
CA LYS A 107 -8.42 4.21 -2.71
C LYS A 107 -9.16 3.01 -3.28
N GLN A 108 -8.83 2.55 -4.49
CA GLN A 108 -9.42 1.36 -5.10
C GLN A 108 -9.02 0.07 -4.37
N LEU A 109 -7.75 -0.07 -3.98
CA LEU A 109 -7.28 -1.23 -3.20
C LEU A 109 -8.07 -1.35 -1.89
N ARG A 110 -8.28 -0.23 -1.19
CA ARG A 110 -9.08 -0.20 0.03
C ARG A 110 -10.55 -0.55 -0.19
N LYS A 111 -11.18 0.01 -1.24
CA LYS A 111 -12.57 -0.29 -1.61
C LYS A 111 -12.77 -1.79 -1.86
N ASN A 112 -11.77 -2.44 -2.46
CA ASN A 112 -11.77 -3.86 -2.76
C ASN A 112 -11.18 -4.74 -1.63
N HIS A 113 -10.95 -4.18 -0.44
CA HIS A 113 -10.37 -4.87 0.72
C HIS A 113 -9.02 -5.57 0.43
N ILE A 114 -8.24 -5.04 -0.50
CA ILE A 114 -6.89 -5.54 -0.81
C ILE A 114 -5.91 -4.88 0.18
N PRO A 115 -5.19 -5.66 1.01
CA PRO A 115 -4.25 -5.10 1.97
C PRO A 115 -3.04 -4.46 1.27
N PHE A 116 -2.62 -3.27 1.72
CA PHE A 116 -1.44 -2.58 1.18
C PHE A 116 -0.67 -1.76 2.23
N ILE A 117 0.57 -1.42 1.90
CA ILE A 117 1.45 -0.52 2.64
C ILE A 117 1.97 0.53 1.65
N VAL A 118 1.96 1.81 2.01
CA VAL A 118 2.54 2.89 1.19
C VAL A 118 3.93 3.24 1.72
N ILE A 119 4.94 3.37 0.85
CA ILE A 119 6.29 3.78 1.23
C ILE A 119 6.67 5.03 0.45
N ASP A 120 7.09 6.09 1.14
CA ASP A 120 7.60 7.31 0.53
C ASP A 120 8.74 7.89 1.39
N PRO A 121 9.82 8.44 0.80
CA PRO A 121 10.92 9.01 1.58
C PRO A 121 10.58 10.37 2.23
N ARG A 122 9.60 11.09 1.69
CA ARG A 122 9.23 12.44 2.13
C ARG A 122 8.54 12.41 3.50
N LYS A 123 8.76 13.46 4.30
CA LYS A 123 8.21 13.59 5.67
C LYS A 123 6.69 13.78 5.65
N GLU A 124 6.17 14.27 4.56
CA GLU A 124 4.78 14.58 4.27
C GLU A 124 3.90 13.32 4.24
N ILE A 125 4.50 12.11 4.17
CA ILE A 125 3.75 10.85 4.21
C ILE A 125 2.88 10.68 5.46
N HIS A 126 3.27 11.30 6.59
CA HIS A 126 2.44 11.30 7.81
C HIS A 126 1.14 12.08 7.61
N GLU A 127 1.20 13.22 6.92
CA GLU A 127 0.06 14.08 6.61
C GLU A 127 -0.83 13.42 5.55
N TRP A 128 -0.23 12.93 4.46
CA TRP A 128 -0.94 12.21 3.41
C TRP A 128 -1.62 10.94 3.91
N ALA A 129 -1.00 10.24 4.87
CA ALA A 129 -1.63 9.07 5.47
C ALA A 129 -2.88 9.42 6.27
N GLU A 130 -2.94 10.60 6.91
CA GLU A 130 -4.15 11.07 7.59
C GLU A 130 -5.20 11.54 6.56
N GLU A 131 -4.80 12.37 5.61
CA GLU A 131 -5.66 12.95 4.57
C GLU A 131 -6.30 11.87 3.67
N TYR A 132 -5.47 11.01 3.09
CA TYR A 132 -5.88 9.91 2.21
C TYR A 132 -6.12 8.61 2.97
N LYS A 133 -6.07 8.65 4.31
CA LYS A 133 -6.43 7.56 5.22
C LYS A 133 -5.61 6.27 5.02
N TYR A 134 -4.32 6.33 4.70
CA TYR A 134 -3.51 5.13 4.51
C TYR A 134 -3.51 4.24 5.76
N PRO A 135 -3.96 2.97 5.67
CA PRO A 135 -4.05 2.11 6.85
C PRO A 135 -2.69 1.86 7.50
N ILE A 136 -1.66 1.73 6.65
CA ILE A 136 -0.28 1.47 7.00
C ILE A 136 0.61 2.17 5.97
N PHE A 137 1.65 2.84 6.44
CA PHE A 137 2.64 3.52 5.60
C PHE A 137 4.03 3.40 6.20
N LEU A 138 5.07 3.82 5.49
CA LEU A 138 6.45 3.89 5.97
C LEU A 138 7.12 5.12 5.37
N GLN A 139 7.79 5.88 6.22
CA GLN A 139 8.68 6.95 5.77
C GLN A 139 10.07 6.38 5.53
N ALA A 140 10.38 5.99 4.29
CA ALA A 140 11.66 5.38 3.94
C ALA A 140 11.91 5.40 2.43
N GLU A 141 13.17 5.23 2.03
CA GLU A 141 13.55 5.07 0.63
C GLU A 141 13.08 3.71 0.08
N PRO A 142 12.17 3.63 -0.91
CA PRO A 142 11.55 2.36 -1.30
C PRO A 142 12.52 1.33 -1.90
N HIS A 143 13.60 1.78 -2.53
CA HIS A 143 14.61 0.91 -3.14
C HIS A 143 15.67 0.41 -2.13
N ALA A 144 15.69 0.91 -0.89
CA ALA A 144 16.63 0.46 0.13
C ALA A 144 16.18 -0.89 0.74
N GLU A 145 17.14 -1.80 0.94
CA GLU A 145 16.89 -3.14 1.51
C GLU A 145 16.19 -3.07 2.87
N LEU A 146 16.64 -2.17 3.75
CA LEU A 146 16.03 -1.97 5.06
C LEU A 146 14.54 -1.60 4.96
N SER A 147 14.15 -0.84 3.95
CA SER A 147 12.74 -0.47 3.71
C SER A 147 11.91 -1.67 3.28
N MET A 148 12.46 -2.54 2.43
CA MET A 148 11.81 -3.79 2.01
C MET A 148 11.59 -4.73 3.20
N LEU A 149 12.58 -4.84 4.09
CA LEU A 149 12.46 -5.60 5.33
C LEU A 149 11.41 -4.99 6.26
N LYS A 150 11.45 -3.67 6.49
CA LYS A 150 10.45 -2.95 7.30
C LYS A 150 9.04 -3.09 6.75
N ALA A 151 8.88 -3.14 5.43
CA ALA A 151 7.60 -3.32 4.73
C ALA A 151 7.10 -4.78 4.71
N ASN A 152 7.84 -5.71 5.32
CA ASN A 152 7.57 -7.14 5.30
C ASN A 152 7.40 -7.67 3.87
N LEU A 153 8.30 -7.26 2.97
CA LEU A 153 8.24 -7.64 1.56
C LEU A 153 8.21 -9.17 1.39
N ALA A 154 8.94 -9.92 2.24
CA ALA A 154 8.95 -11.38 2.28
C ALA A 154 7.56 -12.05 2.32
N SER A 155 6.55 -11.39 2.89
CA SER A 155 5.17 -11.89 2.96
C SER A 155 4.22 -11.22 1.96
N ALA A 156 4.71 -10.28 1.16
CA ALA A 156 3.90 -9.52 0.21
C ALA A 156 3.51 -10.37 -1.00
N LYS A 157 2.37 -10.02 -1.60
CA LYS A 157 1.90 -10.59 -2.87
C LYS A 157 2.64 -9.98 -4.07
N GLY A 158 3.03 -8.71 -3.94
CA GLY A 158 3.61 -7.95 -5.03
C GLY A 158 3.94 -6.52 -4.63
N LEU A 159 4.47 -5.79 -5.60
CA LEU A 159 4.89 -4.40 -5.45
C LEU A 159 4.34 -3.55 -6.61
N ILE A 160 3.96 -2.33 -6.29
CA ILE A 160 3.43 -1.34 -7.23
C ILE A 160 4.35 -0.12 -7.16
N THR A 161 5.11 0.17 -8.22
CA THR A 161 5.99 1.34 -8.30
C THR A 161 5.49 2.32 -9.34
N LEU A 162 5.09 3.50 -8.90
CA LEU A 162 4.48 4.51 -9.75
C LEU A 162 5.24 5.82 -9.68
N SER A 163 6.57 5.80 -9.52
CA SER A 163 7.36 7.04 -9.49
C SER A 163 7.27 7.76 -10.83
N ASP A 164 7.29 9.10 -10.78
CA ASP A 164 7.41 9.96 -11.96
C ASP A 164 8.80 9.82 -12.60
N SER A 165 9.80 9.43 -11.80
CA SER A 165 11.15 9.14 -12.27
C SER A 165 11.27 7.68 -12.69
N ILE A 166 11.62 7.45 -13.96
CA ILE A 166 11.97 6.11 -14.43
C ILE A 166 13.16 5.52 -13.65
N ALA A 167 14.12 6.35 -13.22
CA ALA A 167 15.29 5.87 -12.49
C ALA A 167 14.89 5.20 -11.17
N ASP A 168 13.91 5.75 -10.47
CA ASP A 168 13.38 5.17 -9.24
C ASP A 168 12.65 3.86 -9.50
N ASN A 169 11.81 3.81 -10.54
CA ASN A 169 11.12 2.59 -10.94
C ASN A 169 12.13 1.48 -11.29
N ILE A 170 13.20 1.81 -12.03
CA ILE A 170 14.30 0.89 -12.34
C ILE A 170 14.99 0.41 -11.06
N ALA A 171 15.35 1.34 -10.15
CA ALA A 171 16.03 1.02 -8.90
C ALA A 171 15.19 0.09 -8.02
N ILE A 172 13.88 0.35 -7.90
CA ILE A 172 12.97 -0.50 -7.13
C ILE A 172 12.85 -1.88 -7.76
N ILE A 173 12.59 -1.97 -9.07
CA ILE A 173 12.46 -3.26 -9.76
C ILE A 173 13.75 -4.08 -9.57
N ALA A 174 14.91 -3.48 -9.81
CA ALA A 174 16.20 -4.15 -9.66
C ALA A 174 16.42 -4.62 -8.21
N SER A 175 16.12 -3.77 -7.23
CA SER A 175 16.32 -4.08 -5.82
C SER A 175 15.37 -5.19 -5.34
N VAL A 176 14.12 -5.21 -5.81
CA VAL A 176 13.15 -6.28 -5.52
C VAL A 176 13.60 -7.60 -6.15
N ARG A 177 14.05 -7.57 -7.41
CA ARG A 177 14.57 -8.79 -8.09
C ARG A 177 15.86 -9.30 -7.45
N LEU A 178 16.68 -8.42 -6.87
CA LEU A 178 17.84 -8.81 -6.08
C LEU A 178 17.41 -9.45 -4.75
N PHE A 179 16.49 -8.81 -4.02
CA PHE A 179 15.92 -9.31 -2.77
C PHE A 179 15.31 -10.71 -2.94
N GLU A 180 14.64 -10.98 -4.06
CA GLU A 180 14.10 -12.31 -4.37
C GLU A 180 15.17 -13.39 -4.45
N LYS A 181 16.32 -13.08 -5.04
CA LYS A 181 17.45 -14.01 -5.19
C LYS A 181 18.12 -14.26 -3.85
N GLU A 182 18.33 -13.22 -3.05
CA GLU A 182 19.03 -13.31 -1.77
C GLU A 182 18.21 -14.07 -0.71
N HIS A 183 16.88 -13.93 -0.73
CA HIS A 183 16.00 -14.55 0.26
C HIS A 183 15.34 -15.88 -0.20
N PHE A 184 15.78 -16.45 -1.33
CA PHE A 184 15.34 -17.76 -1.85
C PHE A 184 13.82 -17.97 -1.84
N LEU A 185 13.08 -16.99 -2.37
CA LEU A 185 11.62 -17.05 -2.32
C LEU A 185 11.05 -18.09 -3.29
N PRO A 186 10.01 -18.85 -2.89
CA PRO A 186 9.44 -19.92 -3.71
C PRO A 186 8.66 -19.39 -4.92
N ARG A 187 8.27 -18.10 -4.93
CA ARG A 187 7.55 -17.46 -6.03
C ARG A 187 8.04 -16.01 -6.19
N PRO A 188 8.23 -15.53 -7.43
CA PRO A 188 8.53 -14.13 -7.66
C PRO A 188 7.33 -13.26 -7.27
N TYR A 189 7.62 -12.07 -6.75
CA TYR A 189 6.66 -11.01 -6.53
C TYR A 189 6.10 -10.53 -7.87
N TYR A 190 4.81 -10.21 -7.84
CA TYR A 190 4.16 -9.54 -8.96
C TYR A 190 4.46 -8.03 -8.91
N ILE A 191 5.27 -7.54 -9.85
CA ILE A 191 5.68 -6.15 -9.93
C ILE A 191 4.86 -5.42 -11.00
N ILE A 192 4.19 -4.35 -10.58
CA ILE A 192 3.46 -3.43 -11.46
C ILE A 192 4.21 -2.10 -11.47
N SER A 193 4.50 -1.58 -12.66
CA SER A 193 5.12 -0.26 -12.81
C SER A 193 4.40 0.63 -13.80
N SER A 194 4.69 1.93 -13.80
CA SER A 194 4.25 2.87 -14.84
C SER A 194 5.40 3.36 -15.70
N ALA A 195 5.09 3.75 -16.94
CA ALA A 195 6.01 4.44 -17.84
C ALA A 195 5.26 5.36 -18.80
N GLU A 196 5.81 6.54 -19.08
CA GLU A 196 5.20 7.52 -19.98
C GLU A 196 5.47 7.20 -21.46
N SER A 197 6.68 6.70 -21.78
CA SER A 197 7.10 6.40 -23.15
C SER A 197 7.08 4.90 -23.45
N MET A 198 6.85 4.54 -24.71
CA MET A 198 6.90 3.13 -25.14
C MET A 198 8.31 2.52 -25.01
N SER A 199 9.36 3.33 -25.17
CA SER A 199 10.74 2.87 -24.96
C SER A 199 10.95 2.44 -23.50
N ASP A 200 10.40 3.20 -22.56
CA ASP A 200 10.55 2.92 -21.13
C ASP A 200 9.69 1.73 -20.70
N VAL A 201 8.51 1.56 -21.30
CA VAL A 201 7.70 0.35 -21.15
C VAL A 201 8.53 -0.91 -21.46
N GLU A 202 9.26 -0.91 -22.58
CA GLU A 202 10.11 -2.04 -22.96
C GLU A 202 11.28 -2.25 -21.99
N LYS A 203 11.93 -1.18 -21.53
CA LYS A 203 13.04 -1.25 -20.57
C LYS A 203 12.57 -1.84 -19.24
N LEU A 204 11.48 -1.33 -18.67
CA LEU A 204 10.97 -1.80 -17.37
C LEU A 204 10.50 -3.27 -17.44
N LYS A 205 9.91 -3.70 -18.57
CA LYS A 205 9.61 -5.12 -18.78
C LYS A 205 10.86 -5.99 -18.81
N LYS A 206 11.91 -5.57 -19.53
CA LYS A 206 13.19 -6.30 -19.61
C LYS A 206 13.91 -6.39 -18.27
N LEU A 207 13.76 -5.39 -17.41
CA LEU A 207 14.29 -5.38 -16.04
C LEU A 207 13.53 -6.30 -15.08
N GLY A 208 12.38 -6.82 -15.50
CA GLY A 208 11.60 -7.77 -14.75
C GLY A 208 10.34 -7.18 -14.12
N SER A 209 9.79 -6.06 -14.60
CA SER A 209 8.41 -5.70 -14.26
C SER A 209 7.44 -6.66 -14.96
N ASP A 210 6.49 -7.24 -14.21
CA ASP A 210 5.50 -8.18 -14.76
C ASP A 210 4.46 -7.45 -15.61
N THR A 211 4.05 -6.26 -15.16
CA THR A 211 3.10 -5.40 -15.86
C THR A 211 3.59 -3.96 -15.84
N VAL A 212 3.67 -3.35 -17.02
CA VAL A 212 3.96 -1.92 -17.15
C VAL A 212 2.76 -1.23 -17.76
N VAL A 213 2.21 -0.27 -17.03
CA VAL A 213 1.08 0.56 -17.44
C VAL A 213 1.61 1.83 -18.10
N SER A 214 1.02 2.22 -19.22
CA SER A 214 1.30 3.51 -19.85
C SER A 214 0.08 4.42 -19.76
N PRO A 215 0.05 5.36 -18.80
CA PRO A 215 -1.07 6.30 -18.65
C PRO A 215 -1.31 7.09 -19.93
N THR A 216 -0.25 7.62 -20.56
CA THR A 216 -0.33 8.39 -21.81
C THR A 216 -1.06 7.62 -22.91
N LYS A 217 -0.74 6.33 -23.08
CA LYS A 217 -1.40 5.48 -24.08
C LYS A 217 -2.87 5.22 -23.74
N LEU A 218 -3.17 4.90 -22.47
CA LEU A 218 -4.53 4.62 -22.02
C LEU A 218 -5.42 5.85 -22.13
N THR A 219 -4.91 7.02 -21.71
CA THR A 219 -5.61 8.30 -21.81
C THR A 219 -5.85 8.66 -23.27
N ALA A 220 -4.86 8.54 -24.15
CA ALA A 220 -5.03 8.81 -25.58
C ALA A 220 -6.09 7.91 -26.22
N GLN A 221 -6.08 6.61 -25.92
CA GLN A 221 -7.10 5.67 -26.39
C GLN A 221 -8.50 6.07 -25.89
N ARG A 222 -8.60 6.48 -24.63
CA ARG A 222 -9.87 6.88 -24.04
C ARG A 222 -10.40 8.19 -24.61
N VAL A 223 -9.56 9.22 -24.73
CA VAL A 223 -9.92 10.51 -25.34
C VAL A 223 -10.30 10.33 -26.80
N SER A 224 -9.56 9.51 -27.55
CA SER A 224 -9.88 9.20 -28.95
C SER A 224 -11.23 8.49 -29.07
N ALA A 225 -11.54 7.54 -28.19
CA ALA A 225 -12.83 6.85 -28.18
C ALA A 225 -14.00 7.81 -27.87
N MET A 226 -13.82 8.71 -26.89
CA MET A 226 -14.82 9.73 -26.52
C MET A 226 -14.99 10.76 -27.63
N ALA A 227 -13.92 11.25 -28.25
CA ALA A 227 -13.99 12.19 -29.36
C ALA A 227 -14.67 11.56 -30.60
N ALA A 228 -14.39 10.29 -30.88
CA ALA A 228 -15.02 9.57 -31.98
C ALA A 228 -16.51 9.30 -31.74
N ARG A 229 -16.90 9.08 -30.48
CA ARG A 229 -18.28 8.74 -30.07
C ARG A 229 -18.59 9.34 -28.69
N PRO A 230 -18.97 10.63 -28.61
CA PRO A 230 -19.25 11.31 -27.34
C PRO A 230 -20.32 10.60 -26.51
N ASP A 231 -21.32 10.01 -27.17
CA ASP A 231 -22.41 9.27 -26.52
C ASP A 231 -21.96 7.99 -25.78
N MET A 232 -20.72 7.51 -25.99
CA MET A 232 -20.17 6.33 -25.29
C MET A 232 -19.41 6.64 -24.00
N GLU A 233 -19.33 7.91 -23.58
CA GLU A 233 -18.61 8.32 -22.36
C GLU A 233 -19.12 7.59 -21.11
N ASN A 234 -20.45 7.54 -20.92
CA ASN A 234 -21.08 6.93 -19.75
C ASN A 234 -21.14 5.39 -19.81
N LEU A 235 -21.26 4.81 -21.02
CA LEU A 235 -21.34 3.36 -21.19
C LEU A 235 -20.02 2.66 -20.82
N LEU A 236 -18.87 3.24 -21.17
CA LEU A 236 -17.58 2.64 -20.83
C LEU A 236 -17.32 2.69 -19.31
N GLU A 237 -17.73 3.75 -18.61
CA GLU A 237 -17.61 3.84 -17.15
C GLU A 237 -18.54 2.88 -16.40
N GLU A 238 -19.79 2.80 -16.85
CA GLU A 238 -20.80 1.95 -16.22
C GLU A 238 -20.47 0.46 -16.39
N PHE A 239 -19.88 0.07 -17.53
CA PHE A 239 -19.56 -1.32 -17.84
C PHE A 239 -18.15 -1.81 -17.47
N LEU A 240 -17.15 -0.93 -17.25
CA LEU A 240 -15.77 -1.37 -16.94
C LEU A 240 -15.34 -1.16 -15.49
N TYR A 241 -15.94 -0.20 -14.76
CA TYR A 241 -15.37 0.28 -13.49
C TYR A 241 -16.31 0.21 -12.28
N ARG A 242 -17.61 -0.06 -12.44
CA ARG A 242 -18.49 -0.32 -11.30
C ARG A 242 -18.35 -1.79 -10.85
N ALA A 243 -18.11 -1.98 -9.55
CA ALA A 243 -18.11 -3.30 -8.92
C ALA A 243 -19.50 -3.96 -8.94
N ASP A 244 -20.57 -3.14 -8.87
CA ASP A 244 -21.97 -3.54 -9.08
C ASP A 244 -22.38 -3.32 -10.54
N ASN A 245 -21.65 -3.93 -11.46
CA ASN A 245 -22.06 -3.89 -12.86
C ASN A 245 -23.20 -4.89 -13.07
N PRO A 246 -24.38 -4.49 -13.56
CA PRO A 246 -25.47 -5.44 -13.83
C PRO A 246 -25.09 -6.49 -14.90
N LEU A 247 -24.06 -6.22 -15.70
CA LEU A 247 -23.63 -7.05 -16.81
C LEU A 247 -22.12 -7.30 -16.74
N ASP A 248 -21.72 -8.57 -16.73
CA ASP A 248 -20.34 -9.04 -16.75
C ASP A 248 -20.03 -9.69 -18.11
N MET A 249 -18.75 -9.88 -18.42
CA MET A 249 -18.28 -10.48 -19.67
C MET A 249 -17.21 -11.53 -19.40
N GLU A 250 -17.46 -12.78 -19.82
CA GLU A 250 -16.52 -13.89 -19.63
C GLU A 250 -16.30 -14.67 -20.95
N GLU A 251 -15.09 -15.21 -21.13
CA GLU A 251 -14.83 -16.23 -22.15
C GLU A 251 -15.13 -17.63 -21.59
N LEU A 252 -16.07 -18.35 -22.20
CA LEU A 252 -16.40 -19.72 -21.87
C LEU A 252 -15.80 -20.69 -22.89
N GLU A 253 -14.86 -21.51 -22.46
CA GLU A 253 -14.35 -22.61 -23.27
C GLU A 253 -15.38 -23.75 -23.35
N VAL A 254 -15.67 -24.23 -24.57
CA VAL A 254 -16.58 -25.35 -24.83
C VAL A 254 -15.78 -26.66 -24.84
N PRO A 255 -15.91 -27.54 -23.84
CA PRO A 255 -15.18 -28.81 -23.80
C PRO A 255 -15.60 -29.73 -24.94
N LYS A 256 -14.71 -30.64 -25.37
CA LYS A 256 -14.99 -31.66 -26.41
C LYS A 256 -16.23 -32.51 -26.13
N TYR A 257 -16.51 -32.75 -24.85
CA TYR A 257 -17.61 -33.58 -24.39
C TYR A 257 -18.92 -32.80 -24.19
N SER A 258 -18.95 -31.50 -24.45
CA SER A 258 -20.14 -30.67 -24.25
C SER A 258 -21.28 -31.12 -25.15
N TRP A 259 -22.50 -31.19 -24.61
CA TRP A 259 -23.71 -31.47 -25.39
C TRP A 259 -23.98 -30.44 -26.50
N ALA A 260 -23.40 -29.24 -26.39
CA ALA A 260 -23.56 -28.14 -27.34
C ALA A 260 -22.67 -28.31 -28.59
N VAL A 261 -21.70 -29.22 -28.57
CA VAL A 261 -20.82 -29.46 -29.71
C VAL A 261 -21.61 -29.95 -30.93
N LEU A 262 -21.30 -29.39 -32.10
CA LEU A 262 -21.98 -29.62 -33.39
C LEU A 262 -23.47 -29.21 -33.40
N LYS A 263 -23.94 -28.47 -32.39
CA LYS A 263 -25.27 -27.85 -32.40
C LYS A 263 -25.18 -26.44 -32.98
N LYS A 264 -26.27 -26.03 -33.65
CA LYS A 264 -26.42 -24.62 -34.04
C LYS A 264 -26.66 -23.81 -32.77
N LEU A 265 -26.13 -22.60 -32.72
CA LEU A 265 -26.26 -21.72 -31.56
C LEU A 265 -27.73 -21.56 -31.11
N LYS A 266 -28.66 -21.43 -32.05
CA LYS A 266 -30.11 -21.34 -31.76
C LYS A 266 -30.70 -22.58 -31.09
N GLU A 267 -30.18 -23.77 -31.39
CA GLU A 267 -30.67 -25.04 -30.84
C GLU A 267 -30.23 -25.24 -29.39
N THR A 268 -29.28 -24.43 -28.92
CA THR A 268 -28.82 -24.48 -27.54
C THR A 268 -29.73 -23.71 -26.59
N HIS A 269 -30.58 -22.83 -27.09
CA HIS A 269 -31.45 -21.93 -26.32
C HIS A 269 -30.78 -21.26 -25.10
N ILE A 270 -29.44 -21.09 -25.13
CA ILE A 270 -28.68 -20.57 -23.99
C ILE A 270 -29.23 -19.20 -23.60
N ARG A 271 -29.47 -18.33 -24.57
CA ARG A 271 -30.01 -16.98 -24.33
C ARG A 271 -31.35 -17.00 -23.60
N GLN A 272 -32.24 -17.91 -23.94
CA GLN A 272 -33.55 -18.02 -23.31
C GLN A 272 -33.47 -18.58 -21.88
N ILE A 273 -32.56 -19.52 -21.64
CA ILE A 273 -32.44 -20.20 -20.35
C ILE A 273 -31.70 -19.32 -19.33
N THR A 274 -30.62 -18.68 -19.75
CA THR A 274 -29.69 -17.98 -18.84
C THR A 274 -29.83 -16.47 -18.89
N ASN A 275 -30.66 -15.94 -19.78
CA ASN A 275 -30.77 -14.51 -20.07
C ASN A 275 -29.42 -13.85 -20.44
N THR A 276 -28.50 -14.62 -21.04
CA THR A 276 -27.18 -14.14 -21.47
C THR A 276 -27.09 -14.06 -23.00
N SER A 277 -26.30 -13.12 -23.53
CA SER A 277 -26.06 -13.00 -24.97
C SER A 277 -24.67 -13.50 -25.34
N ILE A 278 -24.58 -14.32 -26.39
CA ILE A 278 -23.29 -14.73 -26.96
C ILE A 278 -22.93 -13.71 -28.04
N ILE A 279 -21.91 -12.91 -27.77
CA ILE A 279 -21.50 -11.79 -28.63
C ILE A 279 -20.33 -12.14 -29.55
N GLY A 280 -19.66 -13.27 -29.30
CA GLY A 280 -18.58 -13.76 -30.15
C GLY A 280 -18.28 -15.24 -29.98
N ILE A 281 -17.72 -15.85 -31.02
CA ILE A 281 -17.18 -17.22 -30.99
C ILE A 281 -15.76 -17.19 -31.55
N THR A 282 -14.79 -17.54 -30.73
CA THR A 282 -13.41 -17.80 -31.16
C THR A 282 -13.28 -19.28 -31.46
N LYS A 283 -13.11 -19.63 -32.73
CA LYS A 283 -12.89 -21.02 -33.15
C LYS A 283 -11.51 -21.51 -32.70
N LYS A 284 -11.30 -22.84 -32.78
CA LYS A 284 -10.02 -23.49 -32.44
C LYS A 284 -8.84 -22.99 -33.26
N ASP A 285 -9.09 -22.56 -34.50
CA ASP A 285 -8.10 -21.95 -35.41
C ASP A 285 -7.77 -20.48 -35.05
N GLY A 286 -8.37 -19.95 -33.98
CA GLY A 286 -8.21 -18.55 -33.55
C GLY A 286 -9.12 -17.56 -34.30
N LYS A 287 -9.93 -18.01 -35.27
CA LYS A 287 -10.83 -17.12 -36.02
C LYS A 287 -11.97 -16.64 -35.12
N PHE A 288 -12.03 -15.34 -34.89
CA PHE A 288 -13.12 -14.68 -34.16
C PHE A 288 -14.30 -14.39 -35.08
N ILE A 289 -15.49 -14.83 -34.67
CA ILE A 289 -16.77 -14.52 -35.31
C ILE A 289 -17.53 -13.60 -34.37
N SER A 290 -17.68 -12.33 -34.74
CA SER A 290 -18.50 -11.35 -34.01
C SER A 290 -19.98 -11.57 -34.29
N MET A 291 -20.82 -11.33 -33.28
CA MET A 291 -22.30 -11.40 -33.35
C MET A 291 -22.79 -12.64 -34.12
N PRO A 292 -22.43 -13.86 -33.65
CA PRO A 292 -22.75 -15.09 -34.36
C PRO A 292 -24.26 -15.22 -34.56
N LYS A 293 -24.68 -15.48 -35.80
CA LYS A 293 -26.07 -15.80 -36.11
C LYS A 293 -26.46 -17.15 -35.48
N GLY A 294 -27.76 -17.36 -35.27
CA GLY A 294 -28.27 -18.56 -34.63
C GLY A 294 -27.97 -19.87 -35.36
N ASP A 295 -27.60 -19.82 -36.64
CA ASP A 295 -27.23 -20.96 -37.49
C ASP A 295 -25.75 -21.37 -37.37
N VAL A 296 -24.92 -20.57 -36.71
CA VAL A 296 -23.50 -20.88 -36.50
C VAL A 296 -23.36 -22.13 -35.65
N LEU A 297 -22.53 -23.07 -36.11
CA LEU A 297 -22.22 -24.30 -35.37
C LEU A 297 -21.21 -24.03 -34.26
N ILE A 298 -21.52 -24.54 -33.07
CA ILE A 298 -20.58 -24.58 -31.96
C ILE A 298 -19.62 -25.74 -32.19
N THR A 299 -18.33 -25.45 -32.19
CA THR A 299 -17.28 -26.45 -32.40
C THR A 299 -16.62 -26.82 -31.08
N SER A 300 -16.07 -28.02 -30.96
CA SER A 300 -15.31 -28.40 -29.77
C SER A 300 -14.09 -27.49 -29.59
N GLU A 301 -13.77 -27.16 -28.34
CA GLU A 301 -12.62 -26.30 -27.97
C GLU A 301 -12.71 -24.86 -28.53
N CYS A 302 -13.90 -24.42 -28.95
CA CYS A 302 -14.11 -22.99 -29.21
C CYS A 302 -14.34 -22.23 -27.90
N LYS A 303 -14.12 -20.92 -27.93
CA LYS A 303 -14.46 -20.02 -26.83
C LYS A 303 -15.68 -19.19 -27.21
N LEU A 304 -16.68 -19.18 -26.34
CA LEU A 304 -17.84 -18.31 -26.48
C LEU A 304 -17.62 -17.08 -25.59
N LEU A 305 -17.65 -15.90 -26.20
CA LEU A 305 -17.66 -14.64 -25.47
C LEU A 305 -19.11 -14.33 -25.09
N ILE A 306 -19.40 -14.38 -23.79
CA ILE A 306 -20.75 -14.22 -23.25
C ILE A 306 -20.86 -12.93 -22.45
N ILE A 307 -22.01 -12.25 -22.54
CA ILE A 307 -22.36 -11.06 -21.74
C ILE A 307 -23.69 -11.30 -21.03
N GLY A 308 -23.79 -10.95 -19.75
CA GLY A 308 -24.99 -11.19 -18.94
C GLY A 308 -24.75 -10.92 -17.46
N THR A 309 -25.75 -11.14 -16.61
CA THR A 309 -25.55 -11.07 -15.16
C THR A 309 -24.57 -12.17 -14.69
N GLN A 310 -23.88 -11.97 -13.57
CA GLN A 310 -22.99 -12.99 -13.00
C GLN A 310 -23.69 -14.34 -12.80
N SER A 311 -24.94 -14.31 -12.32
CA SER A 311 -25.76 -15.50 -12.17
C SER A 311 -26.05 -16.19 -13.51
N GLY A 312 -26.40 -15.43 -14.54
CA GLY A 312 -26.65 -15.96 -15.88
C GLY A 312 -25.41 -16.59 -16.50
N ILE A 313 -24.24 -15.95 -16.35
CA ILE A 313 -22.97 -16.48 -16.87
C ILE A 313 -22.56 -17.76 -16.15
N MET A 314 -22.72 -17.81 -14.82
CA MET A 314 -22.45 -19.02 -14.04
C MET A 314 -23.30 -20.20 -14.51
N VAL A 315 -24.60 -19.99 -14.70
CA VAL A 315 -25.51 -21.04 -15.20
C VAL A 315 -25.15 -21.42 -16.64
N ALA A 316 -24.79 -20.47 -17.51
CA ALA A 316 -24.37 -20.76 -18.88
C ALA A 316 -23.09 -21.61 -18.92
N LYS A 317 -22.13 -21.32 -18.04
CA LYS A 317 -20.89 -22.07 -17.87
C LYS A 317 -21.15 -23.50 -17.41
N GLU A 318 -22.04 -23.69 -16.45
CA GLU A 318 -22.47 -25.02 -16.01
C GLU A 318 -23.17 -25.79 -17.13
N LEU A 319 -24.10 -25.15 -17.84
CA LEU A 319 -24.81 -25.76 -18.96
C LEU A 319 -23.84 -26.24 -20.04
N ILE A 320 -22.90 -25.40 -20.49
CA ILE A 320 -21.94 -25.76 -21.54
C ILE A 320 -21.01 -26.90 -21.09
N ARG A 321 -20.71 -27.02 -19.80
CA ARG A 321 -19.86 -28.10 -19.28
C ARG A 321 -20.57 -29.44 -19.09
N LYS A 322 -21.89 -29.54 -19.30
CA LYS A 322 -22.60 -30.83 -19.21
C LYS A 322 -22.32 -31.70 -20.44
N ARG A 323 -22.25 -33.03 -20.24
CA ARG A 323 -22.14 -34.02 -21.33
C ARG A 323 -23.46 -34.30 -22.02
N GLU A 324 -24.52 -34.34 -21.24
CA GLU A 324 -25.87 -34.64 -21.72
C GLU A 324 -26.67 -33.37 -21.91
N LYS A 325 -27.59 -33.39 -22.87
CA LYS A 325 -28.50 -32.27 -23.12
C LYS A 325 -29.33 -32.00 -21.86
N PRO A 326 -29.27 -30.79 -21.28
CA PRO A 326 -30.03 -30.42 -20.09
C PRO A 326 -31.53 -30.68 -20.26
N LYS A 327 -32.21 -31.16 -19.21
CA LYS A 327 -33.66 -31.44 -19.23
C LYS A 327 -34.48 -30.15 -19.33
N GLU A 328 -33.92 -29.05 -18.86
CA GLU A 328 -34.49 -27.70 -18.89
C GLU A 328 -34.75 -27.22 -20.33
N LEU A 329 -34.03 -27.75 -21.32
CA LEU A 329 -34.26 -27.50 -22.76
C LEU A 329 -35.51 -28.18 -23.33
N ARG A 330 -36.22 -29.02 -22.58
CA ARG A 330 -37.47 -29.63 -23.05
C ARG A 330 -38.66 -28.68 -22.96
N PHE A 331 -38.54 -27.58 -22.22
CA PHE A 331 -39.63 -26.67 -21.88
C PHE A 331 -39.47 -25.27 -22.51
N VAL A 332 -38.51 -25.10 -23.42
CA VAL A 332 -38.12 -23.81 -24.02
C VAL A 332 -38.23 -23.86 -25.54
#